data_AF-A0A8T4SWK3-F1
#
_entry.id   AF-A0A8T4SWK3-F1
#
_cell.length_a   1.000
_cell.length_b   1.000
_cell.length_c   1.000
_cell.angle_alpha   90.00
_cell.angle_beta   90.00
_cell.angle_gamma   90.00
#
_symmetry.space_group_name_H-M   'P 1'
#
loop_
_entity.id
_entity.type
_entity.pdbx_description
1 polymer ?
#
loop_
_entity_poly.entity_id
_entity_poly.type
_entity_poly.pdbx_seq_one_letter_code
_entity_poly.pdbx_strand_id
1 'polypeptide(L)' 'MAQDKIQMPSSMGGLLRYFDEYKSKFEFKPGHVVVLCILVIVAVVLLHMYGRSMLGLP' A
#
# COMPACT_ATOMS: atom_id res chain seq x y z
N MET A 1 -25.19 -33.14 33.51
CA MET A 1 -25.16 -31.67 33.70
C MET A 1 -24.35 -31.38 34.95
N ALA A 2 -23.04 -31.11 34.83
CA ALA A 2 -22.22 -30.50 35.88
C ALA A 2 -21.03 -29.83 35.16
N GLN A 3 -20.92 -28.52 35.30
CA GLN A 3 -20.02 -27.65 34.54
C GLN A 3 -18.58 -27.79 35.00
N ASP A 4 -17.74 -28.46 34.20
CA ASP A 4 -16.30 -28.25 34.25
C ASP A 4 -16.01 -26.84 33.74
N LYS A 5 -15.87 -25.89 34.68
CA LYS A 5 -15.36 -24.55 34.38
C LYS A 5 -13.87 -24.66 34.04
N ILE A 6 -13.56 -24.99 32.80
CA ILE A 6 -12.23 -24.81 32.24
C ILE A 6 -11.97 -23.30 32.14
N GLN A 7 -11.38 -22.72 33.19
CA GLN A 7 -10.75 -21.42 33.14
C GLN A 7 -9.45 -21.59 32.35
N MET A 8 -9.49 -21.21 31.07
CA MET A 8 -8.27 -21.03 30.30
C MET A 8 -7.49 -19.86 30.92
N PRO A 9 -6.22 -20.04 31.31
CA PRO A 9 -5.43 -18.94 31.85
C PRO A 9 -5.41 -17.82 30.82
N SER A 10 -5.69 -16.60 31.28
CA SER A 10 -5.70 -15.40 30.46
C SER A 10 -4.45 -15.38 29.59
N SER A 11 -4.68 -15.57 28.30
CA SER A 11 -3.71 -15.46 27.22
C SER A 11 -2.61 -14.47 27.62
N MET A 12 -1.37 -14.97 27.74
CA MET A 12 -0.12 -14.20 27.81
C MET A 12 0.09 -13.33 26.55
N GLY A 13 -0.98 -12.83 25.93
CA GLY A 13 -1.00 -11.93 24.79
C GLY A 13 -1.00 -10.45 25.17
N GLY A 14 -0.73 -10.11 26.45
CA GLY A 14 -0.63 -8.73 26.91
C GLY A 14 0.75 -8.07 26.70
N LEU A 15 1.80 -8.86 26.46
CA LEU A 15 3.18 -8.37 26.31
C LEU A 15 3.68 -8.36 24.86
N LEU A 16 3.03 -9.09 23.95
CA LEU A 16 3.33 -9.03 22.52
C LEU A 16 2.44 -7.95 21.90
N ARG A 17 2.94 -6.71 21.90
CA ARG A 17 2.37 -5.64 21.06
C ARG A 17 2.69 -5.98 19.60
N TYR A 18 1.86 -6.81 18.98
CA TYR A 18 1.77 -6.93 17.51
C TYR A 18 1.30 -5.62 16.83
N PHE A 19 1.21 -4.51 17.60
CA PHE A 19 0.80 -3.18 17.16
C PHE A 19 1.96 -2.23 16.91
N ASP A 20 3.21 -2.66 17.08
CA ASP A 20 4.31 -2.04 16.32
C ASP A 20 4.21 -2.55 14.88
N GLU A 21 3.09 -2.21 14.25
CA GLU A 21 2.99 -2.09 12.81
C GLU A 21 4.24 -1.30 12.40
N TYR A 22 5.11 -1.93 11.61
CA TYR A 22 6.33 -1.32 11.11
C TYR A 22 5.95 0.02 10.47
N LYS A 23 6.08 1.11 11.25
CA LYS A 23 5.91 2.49 10.79
C LYS A 23 7.03 2.71 9.81
N SER A 24 6.78 2.34 8.55
CA SER A 24 7.74 2.48 7.49
C SER A 24 8.17 3.94 7.51
N LYS A 25 9.48 4.20 7.68
CA LYS A 25 10.01 5.58 7.70
C LYS A 25 9.68 6.35 6.42
N PHE A 26 9.22 5.63 5.39
CA PHE A 26 8.80 6.13 4.11
C PHE A 26 7.36 5.67 3.80
N GLU A 27 6.39 6.34 4.43
CA GLU A 27 4.98 6.23 4.04
C GLU A 27 4.71 7.23 2.90
N PHE A 28 4.48 6.72 1.70
CA PHE A 28 4.00 7.55 0.60
C PHE A 28 2.58 8.02 0.94
N LYS A 29 2.44 9.30 1.30
CA LYS A 29 1.12 9.91 1.46
C LYS A 29 0.31 9.71 0.17
N PRO A 30 -1.01 9.46 0.25
CA PRO A 30 -1.87 9.25 -0.91
C PRO A 30 -1.74 10.33 -1.99
N GLY A 31 -1.47 11.58 -1.58
CA GLY A 31 -1.22 12.69 -2.51
C GLY A 31 -0.03 12.47 -3.45
N HIS A 32 1.06 11.83 -3.00
CA HIS A 32 2.21 11.55 -3.88
C HIS A 32 1.87 10.50 -4.94
N VAL A 33 1.05 9.51 -4.58
CA VAL A 33 0.59 8.47 -5.51
C VAL A 33 -0.26 9.10 -6.62
N VAL A 34 -1.17 10.01 -6.25
CA VAL A 34 -2.03 10.72 -7.21
C VAL A 34 -1.20 11.58 -8.18
N VAL A 35 -0.20 12.30 -7.69
CA VAL A 35 0.70 13.11 -8.53
C VAL A 35 1.48 12.23 -9.50
N LEU A 36 1.98 11.08 -9.04
CA LEU A 36 2.73 10.13 -9.88
C LEU A 36 1.82 9.55 -10.99
N CYS A 37 0.57 9.21 -10.67
CA CYS A 37 -0.42 8.79 -11.67
C CYS A 37 -0.66 9.85 -12.75
N ILE A 38 -0.84 11.12 -12.36
CA ILE A 38 -1.03 12.22 -13.31
C ILE A 38 0.19 12.36 -14.23
N LEU A 39 1.40 12.27 -13.66
CA LEU A 39 2.65 12.37 -14.42
C LEU A 39 2.76 11.26 -15.47
N VAL A 40 2.42 10.02 -15.10
CA VAL A 40 2.37 8.88 -16.04
C VAL A 40 1.36 9.12 -17.16
N ILE A 41 0.17 9.63 -16.85
CA ILE A 41 -0.85 9.94 -17.86
C ILE A 41 -0.31 10.99 -18.84
N VAL A 42 0.30 12.07 -18.35
CA VAL A 42 0.89 13.12 -19.19
C VAL A 42 1.99 12.54 -20.09
N ALA A 43 2.87 11.68 -19.55
CA ALA A 43 3.91 11.03 -20.33
C ALA A 43 3.33 10.14 -21.45
N VAL A 44 2.28 9.36 -21.16
CA VAL A 44 1.58 8.52 -22.16
C VAL A 44 0.91 9.38 -23.23
N VAL A 45 0.26 10.48 -22.85
CA VAL A 45 -0.39 11.41 -23.80
C VAL A 45 0.64 12.06 -24.72
N LEU A 46 1.75 12.56 -24.16
CA LEU A 46 2.84 13.12 -24.96
C LEU A 46 3.45 12.08 -25.90
N LEU A 47 3.63 10.84 -25.43
CA LEU A 47 4.07 9.74 -26.27
C LEU A 47 3.04 9.40 -27.36
N HIS A 48 1.74 9.50 -27.10
CA HIS A 48 0.74 9.23 -28.14
C HIS A 48 0.68 10.34 -29.19
N MET A 49 0.83 11.61 -28.76
CA MET A 49 0.81 12.77 -29.64
C MET A 49 2.09 12.89 -30.48
N TYR A 50 3.26 12.75 -29.84
CA TYR A 50 4.56 12.94 -30.48
C TYR A 50 5.26 11.63 -30.84
N GLY A 51 4.89 10.50 -30.24
CA GLY A 51 5.53 9.22 -30.50
C GLY A 51 5.35 8.76 -31.94
N ARG A 52 4.26 9.09 -32.61
CA ARG A 52 4.15 8.78 -34.04
C ARG A 52 5.18 9.54 -34.88
N SER A 53 5.50 10.78 -34.49
CA SER A 53 6.54 11.60 -35.14
C SER A 53 7.96 11.23 -34.69
N MET A 54 8.15 10.77 -33.46
CA MET A 54 9.46 10.52 -32.86
C MET A 54 9.93 9.05 -33.02
N LEU A 55 9.02 8.07 -33.04
CA LEU A 55 9.34 6.66 -33.27
C LEU A 55 9.50 6.29 -34.76
N GLY A 56 9.25 7.21 -35.69
CA GLY A 56 9.50 7.00 -37.13
C GLY A 56 8.79 5.78 -37.73
N LEU A 57 7.65 5.38 -37.15
CA LEU A 57 6.82 4.30 -37.68
C LEU A 57 5.92 4.87 -38.80
N PRO A 58 5.83 4.20 -39.97
CA PRO A 58 5.07 4.68 -41.12
C PRO A 58 3.57 4.86 -40.84
#